data_AF-A0A3B0SN17-F1
#
_entry.id   AF-A0A3B0SN17-F1
#
_cell.length_a   1.000
_cell.length_b   1.000
_cell.length_c   1.000
_cell.angle_alpha   90.00
_cell.angle_beta   90.00
_cell.angle_gamma   90.00
#
_symmetry.space_group_name_H-M   'P 1'
#
loop_
_entity.id
_entity.type
_entity.pdbx_description
1 polymer ?
#
loop_
_entity_poly.entity_id
_entity_poly.type
_entity_poly.pdbx_seq_one_letter_code
_entity_poly.pdbx_strand_id
1 'polypeptide(L)' 'MAKPINLRQARKAKNRDAKQKQAAENRVKFGRNKAERTLSQFDQQKLQSHLDGHKHQPDDK' A
#
# COMPACT_ATOMS: atom_id res chain seq x y z
N MET A 1 38.76 12.94 -14.66
CA MET A 1 39.30 12.07 -13.59
C MET A 1 38.14 11.51 -12.77
N ALA A 2 37.89 10.19 -12.84
CA ALA A 2 36.77 9.57 -12.13
C ALA A 2 37.19 9.18 -10.70
N LYS A 3 36.44 9.63 -9.70
CA LYS A 3 36.65 9.24 -8.29
C LYS A 3 36.18 7.81 -8.08
N PRO A 4 36.93 6.94 -7.40
CA PRO A 4 36.48 5.59 -7.10
C PRO A 4 35.26 5.63 -6.18
N ILE A 5 34.14 5.07 -6.63
CA ILE A 5 32.91 4.94 -5.82
C ILE A 5 32.98 3.67 -4.98
N ASN A 6 32.69 3.82 -3.68
CA ASN A 6 32.63 2.68 -2.78
C ASN A 6 31.28 1.95 -2.92
N LEU A 7 31.28 0.87 -3.68
CA LEU A 7 30.08 0.05 -3.94
C LEU A 7 29.50 -0.61 -2.67
N ARG A 8 30.32 -0.86 -1.63
CA ARG A 8 29.85 -1.41 -0.35
C ARG A 8 28.95 -0.40 0.37
N GLN A 9 29.35 0.87 0.40
CA GLN A 9 28.55 1.94 0.98
C GLN A 9 27.24 2.15 0.21
N ALA A 10 27.30 2.14 -1.13
CA ALA A 10 26.13 2.25 -1.99
C ALA A 10 25.11 1.11 -1.75
N ARG A 11 25.58 -0.14 -1.68
CA ARG A 11 24.73 -1.30 -1.34
C ARG A 11 24.11 -1.16 0.06
N LYS A 12 24.88 -0.70 1.05
CA LYS A 12 24.38 -0.47 2.41
C LYS A 12 23.33 0.65 2.47
N ALA A 13 23.47 1.70 1.66
CA ALA A 13 22.45 2.73 1.53
C ALA A 13 21.17 2.15 0.94
N LYS A 14 21.25 1.47 -0.22
CA LYS A 14 20.09 0.82 -0.86
C LYS A 14 19.34 -0.13 0.07
N ASN A 15 20.07 -0.93 0.84
CA ASN A 15 19.46 -1.86 1.80
C ASN A 15 18.76 -1.14 2.97
N ARG A 16 19.28 0.01 3.42
CA ARG A 16 18.63 0.83 4.44
C ARG A 16 17.35 1.46 3.91
N ASP A 17 17.38 1.99 2.70
CA ASP A 17 16.20 2.60 2.06
C ASP A 17 15.10 1.57 1.84
N ALA A 18 15.45 0.37 1.38
CA ALA A 18 14.50 -0.74 1.23
C ALA A 18 13.82 -1.09 2.56
N LYS A 19 14.60 -1.21 3.65
CA LYS A 19 14.06 -1.47 4.99
C LYS A 19 13.16 -0.33 5.49
N GLN A 20 13.51 0.92 5.21
CA GLN A 20 12.67 2.07 5.58
C GLN A 20 11.33 2.07 4.84
N LYS A 21 11.34 1.78 3.54
CA LYS A 21 10.10 1.63 2.74
C LYS A 21 9.21 0.53 3.30
N GLN A 22 9.78 -0.64 3.55
CA GLN A 22 9.04 -1.76 4.14
C GLN A 22 8.48 -1.42 5.53
N ALA A 23 9.25 -0.72 6.36
CA ALA A 23 8.78 -0.26 7.66
C ALA A 23 7.62 0.75 7.54
N ALA A 24 7.67 1.67 6.57
CA ALA A 24 6.57 2.60 6.31
C ALA A 24 5.30 1.87 5.88
N GLU A 25 5.40 0.91 4.95
CA GLU A 25 4.28 0.06 4.57
C GLU A 25 3.71 -0.72 5.76
N ASN A 26 4.58 -1.29 6.59
CA ASN A 26 4.17 -2.05 7.76
C ASN A 26 3.50 -1.15 8.81
N ARG A 27 3.94 0.09 9.00
CA ARG A 27 3.24 1.05 9.87
C ARG A 27 1.83 1.33 9.38
N VAL A 28 1.62 1.45 8.07
CA VAL A 28 0.28 1.65 7.51
C VAL A 28 -0.57 0.38 7.63
N LYS A 29 0.00 -0.79 7.33
CA LYS A 29 -0.69 -2.08 7.36
C LYS A 29 -1.02 -2.54 8.79
N PHE A 30 -0.07 -2.42 9.70
CA PHE A 30 -0.11 -2.98 11.05
C PHE A 30 -0.20 -1.94 12.18
N GLY A 31 0.07 -0.66 11.91
CA GLY A 31 -0.08 0.43 12.88
C GLY A 31 -1.50 0.98 13.00
N ARG A 32 -2.40 0.59 12.08
CA ARG A 32 -3.84 0.85 12.23
C ARG A 32 -4.41 -0.05 13.31
N ASN A 33 -5.22 0.52 14.20
CA ASN A 33 -5.88 -0.26 15.24
C ASN A 33 -6.98 -1.15 14.61
N LYS A 34 -7.45 -2.17 15.36
CA LYS A 34 -8.47 -3.11 14.86
C LYS A 34 -9.76 -2.37 14.44
N ALA A 35 -10.17 -1.35 15.19
CA ALA A 35 -11.39 -0.58 14.94
C ALA A 35 -11.33 0.24 13.63
N GLU A 36 -10.20 0.88 13.35
CA GLU A 36 -9.94 1.62 12.11
C GLU A 36 -9.92 0.69 10.89
N ARG A 37 -9.33 -0.50 11.04
CA ARG A 37 -9.34 -1.50 9.98
C ARG A 37 -10.75 -1.98 9.68
N THR A 38 -11.55 -2.28 10.71
CA THR A 38 -12.94 -2.72 10.54
C THR A 38 -13.83 -1.62 9.96
N LEU A 39 -13.64 -0.37 10.38
CA LEU A 39 -14.38 0.78 9.85
C LEU A 39 -14.08 0.93 8.35
N SER A 40 -12.79 0.94 7.97
CA SER A 40 -12.39 1.04 6.57
C SER A 40 -12.89 -0.12 5.71
N GLN A 41 -12.95 -1.34 6.25
CA GLN A 41 -13.50 -2.50 5.54
C GLN A 41 -15.03 -2.36 5.35
N PHE A 42 -15.74 -1.94 6.39
CA PHE A 42 -17.17 -1.72 6.33
C PHE A 42 -17.53 -0.62 5.31
N ASP A 43 -16.78 0.49 5.31
CA ASP A 43 -16.98 1.57 4.34
C ASP A 43 -16.73 1.10 2.91
N GLN A 44 -15.68 0.29 2.69
CA GLN A 44 -15.40 -0.32 1.38
C GLN A 44 -16.52 -1.26 0.93
N GLN A 45 -17.01 -2.12 1.83
CA GLN A 45 -18.12 -3.02 1.53
C GLN A 45 -19.40 -2.25 1.20
N LYS A 46 -19.73 -1.24 1.99
CA LYS A 46 -20.90 -0.38 1.74
C LYS A 46 -20.80 0.31 0.38
N LEU A 47 -19.62 0.84 0.05
CA LEU A 47 -19.37 1.45 -1.26
C LEU A 47 -19.51 0.44 -2.39
N GLN A 48 -18.96 -0.76 -2.21
CA GLN A 48 -19.07 -1.83 -3.21
C GLN A 48 -20.52 -2.27 -3.40
N SER A 49 -21.27 -2.52 -2.33
CA SER A 49 -22.70 -2.86 -2.42
C SER A 49 -23.53 -1.75 -3.06
N HIS A 50 -23.19 -0.48 -2.77
CA HIS A 50 -23.82 0.66 -3.42
C HIS A 50 -23.54 0.66 -4.93
N LEU A 51 -22.27 0.50 -5.33
CA LEU A 51 -21.88 0.43 -6.74
C LEU A 51 -22.52 -0.77 -7.45
N ASP A 52 -22.56 -1.94 -6.81
CA ASP A 52 -23.20 -3.15 -7.35
C ASP A 52 -24.72 -2.96 -7.51
N GLY A 53 -25.39 -2.32 -6.56
CA GLY A 53 -26.81 -1.97 -6.67
C GLY A 53 -27.12 -0.95 -7.77
N HIS A 54 -26.16 -0.11 -8.12
CA HIS A 54 -26.25 0.84 -9.24
C HIS A 54 -25.63 0.31 -10.54
N LYS A 55 -25.12 -0.92 -10.54
CA LYS A 55 -24.53 -1.53 -11.72
C LYS A 55 -25.65 -1.98 -12.64
N HIS A 56 -26.02 -1.11 -13.57
CA HIS A 56 -26.75 -1.54 -14.76
C HIS A 56 -25.83 -2.46 -15.57
N GLN A 57 -26.15 -3.75 -15.63
CA GLN A 57 -25.69 -4.55 -16.76
C GLN A 57 -26.24 -3.86 -18.01
N PRO A 58 -25.42 -3.54 -19.03
CA PRO A 58 -26.00 -3.31 -20.33
C PRO A 58 -26.78 -4.58 -20.65
N ASP A 59 -28.08 -4.44 -20.87
CA ASP A 59 -28.89 -5.52 -21.43
C ASP A 59 -28.18 -5.92 -22.74
N ASP A 60 -27.45 -7.03 -22.71
CA ASP A 60 -26.94 -7.69 -23.90
C ASP A 60 -28.17 -8.17 -24.69
N LYS A 61 -28.70 -7.29 -25.55
CA LYS A 61 -29.57 -7.62 -26.67
C LYS A 61 -28.73 -7.82 -27.93
#